data_AF-A0A9E2V6Z9-F1
#
_entry.id   AF-A0A9E2V6Z9-F1
#
_cell.length_a   1.000
_cell.length_b   1.000
_cell.length_c   1.000
_cell.angle_alpha   90.00
_cell.angle_beta   90.00
_cell.angle_gamma   90.00
#
_symmetry.space_group_name_H-M   'P 1'
#
loop_
_entity.id
_entity.type
_entity.pdbx_description
1 polymer ?
#
loop_
_entity_poly.entity_id
_entity_poly.type
_entity_poly.pdbx_seq_one_letter_code
_entity_poly.pdbx_strand_id
1 'polypeptide(L)'
;MRRILSAIMVLLVTLVAVLAVVGCGDSGTEPATETVVEDKQVPDQVVDGDIEEKDMLVPAQQGLLYYFYAAIDRHDYQDAYGMCSEKYVSGMTLEQFEAMYREYIKSVKIESITPVPEYSTPDSEEYRVDFDAVYIKNYPAGSGELPLFHMLVKDPSSPGGWLLDAIGTGP
;
A
#
# COMPACT_ATOMS: atom_id res chain seq x y z
N MET A 1 17.12 -53.55 17.28
CA MET A 1 18.24 -52.89 18.02
C MET A 1 18.94 -51.90 17.09
N ARG A 2 19.48 -50.78 17.62
CA ARG A 2 20.58 -49.90 17.11
C ARG A 2 20.60 -49.58 15.58
N ARG A 3 20.27 -48.36 15.11
CA ARG A 3 20.96 -47.04 15.23
C ARG A 3 22.38 -46.96 14.62
N ILE A 4 22.52 -46.19 13.54
CA ILE A 4 23.68 -45.38 13.10
C ILE A 4 23.02 -44.20 12.32
N LEU A 5 22.98 -42.93 12.80
CA LEU A 5 24.02 -41.88 12.79
C LEU A 5 24.57 -41.61 11.37
N SER A 6 24.90 -40.41 10.89
CA SER A 6 24.60 -38.99 11.17
C SER A 6 25.61 -38.18 10.33
N ALA A 7 25.20 -37.02 9.81
CA ALA A 7 26.04 -35.90 9.37
C ALA A 7 27.10 -36.10 8.26
N ILE A 8 26.96 -35.32 7.18
CA ILE A 8 28.09 -34.61 6.56
C ILE A 8 27.72 -33.12 6.50
N MET A 9 28.66 -32.29 6.94
CA MET A 9 28.59 -30.82 6.98
C MET A 9 29.77 -30.30 6.17
N VAL A 10 29.52 -29.47 5.15
CA VAL A 10 30.57 -28.67 4.50
C VAL A 10 30.05 -27.25 4.25
N LEU A 11 30.86 -26.29 4.63
CA LEU A 11 30.67 -24.84 4.56
C LEU A 11 31.79 -24.28 3.66
N LEU A 12 31.48 -23.36 2.73
CA LEU A 12 32.37 -22.35 2.13
C LEU A 12 31.46 -21.48 1.21
N VAL A 13 31.16 -20.19 1.45
CA VAL A 13 31.98 -18.96 1.56
C VAL A 13 32.37 -18.33 0.20
N THR A 14 31.56 -17.32 -0.18
CA THR A 14 31.84 -16.09 -0.97
C THR A 14 32.53 -16.15 -2.35
N LEU A 15 31.94 -15.40 -3.30
CA LEU A 15 32.72 -14.53 -4.20
C LEU A 15 31.94 -13.23 -4.48
N VAL A 16 32.58 -12.09 -4.26
CA VAL A 16 32.13 -10.76 -4.75
C VAL A 16 32.92 -10.44 -6.01
N ALA A 17 32.24 -9.95 -7.05
CA ALA A 17 32.88 -9.46 -8.26
C ALA A 17 32.43 -8.02 -8.56
N VAL A 18 33.30 -7.06 -8.28
CA VAL A 18 33.20 -5.69 -8.79
C VAL A 18 33.75 -5.67 -10.21
N LEU A 19 32.96 -5.18 -11.17
CA LEU A 19 33.40 -4.93 -12.53
C LEU A 19 33.45 -3.43 -12.80
N ALA A 20 34.62 -2.84 -12.60
CA ALA A 20 34.97 -1.57 -13.21
C ALA A 20 35.42 -1.83 -14.66
N VAL A 21 34.89 -1.07 -15.62
CA VAL A 21 35.41 -1.02 -16.99
C VAL A 21 35.93 0.39 -17.26
N VAL A 22 37.17 0.45 -17.75
CA VAL A 22 37.95 1.66 -17.98
C VAL A 22 37.93 2.04 -19.45
N GLY A 23 37.93 3.35 -19.75
CA GLY A 23 38.44 3.89 -21.01
C GLY A 23 38.13 5.38 -21.18
N CYS A 24 38.98 6.22 -21.79
CA CYS A 24 40.43 6.08 -22.02
C CYS A 24 41.03 7.45 -22.47
N GLY A 25 42.28 7.74 -22.10
CA GLY A 25 43.10 8.87 -22.64
C GLY A 25 42.98 10.22 -21.92
N ASP A 26 44.00 11.09 -21.90
CA ASP A 26 45.44 10.90 -22.18
C ASP A 26 46.29 12.03 -21.51
N SER A 27 47.45 11.66 -20.96
CA SER A 27 48.68 12.41 -20.58
C SER A 27 48.66 13.92 -20.20
N GLY A 28 49.15 14.26 -18.98
CA GLY A 28 49.51 15.65 -18.60
C GLY A 28 50.05 15.91 -17.16
N THR A 29 51.38 15.90 -17.00
CA THR A 29 52.27 16.41 -15.90
C THR A 29 51.92 17.85 -15.42
N GLU A 30 51.99 18.34 -14.15
CA GLU A 30 52.38 17.86 -12.78
C GLU A 30 51.65 18.73 -11.66
N PRO A 31 51.89 18.62 -10.32
CA PRO A 31 50.90 19.01 -9.28
C PRO A 31 51.07 20.36 -8.55
N ALA A 32 49.97 20.88 -7.95
CA ALA A 32 49.96 21.54 -6.63
C ALA A 32 48.52 21.79 -6.08
N THR A 33 48.27 21.34 -4.84
CA THR A 33 47.60 22.00 -3.70
C THR A 33 46.23 22.74 -3.82
N GLU A 34 45.38 22.43 -2.83
CA GLU A 34 44.23 23.17 -2.25
C GLU A 34 42.82 23.17 -2.90
N THR A 35 41.86 22.76 -2.07
CA THR A 35 40.41 22.71 -2.24
C THR A 35 39.70 24.00 -1.80
N VAL A 36 38.76 24.53 -2.61
CA VAL A 36 37.48 25.19 -2.21
C VAL A 36 36.50 25.03 -3.41
N VAL A 37 35.46 24.18 -3.34
CA VAL A 37 34.01 24.45 -3.08
C VAL A 37 33.30 25.39 -4.07
N GLU A 38 32.14 24.93 -4.60
CA GLU A 38 31.09 25.61 -5.43
C GLU A 38 31.57 26.30 -6.74
N ASP A 39 31.03 26.02 -7.93
CA ASP A 39 29.62 26.05 -8.33
C ASP A 39 29.46 25.23 -9.65
N LYS A 40 28.35 24.48 -9.80
CA LYS A 40 27.97 23.82 -11.05
C LYS A 40 26.46 23.87 -11.28
N GLN A 41 25.99 25.04 -11.70
CA GLN A 41 25.42 25.23 -13.04
C GLN A 41 24.57 24.05 -13.59
N VAL A 42 23.25 24.23 -13.52
CA VAL A 42 22.23 23.35 -14.12
C VAL A 42 22.42 23.23 -15.64
N PRO A 43 22.40 22.00 -16.20
CA PRO A 43 22.03 21.79 -17.60
C PRO A 43 20.53 21.50 -17.72
N ASP A 44 19.80 22.37 -18.41
CA ASP A 44 18.50 22.02 -18.98
C ASP A 44 18.64 20.76 -19.82
N GLN A 45 17.81 19.74 -19.59
CA GLN A 45 17.21 18.95 -20.67
C GLN A 45 15.77 18.55 -20.33
N VAL A 46 14.86 19.12 -21.12
CA VAL A 46 13.45 18.75 -21.20
C VAL A 46 13.33 17.34 -21.77
N VAL A 47 12.45 16.51 -21.18
CA VAL A 47 11.89 15.33 -21.84
C VAL A 47 10.38 15.45 -21.71
N ASP A 48 9.68 15.55 -22.85
CA ASP A 48 8.23 15.68 -22.92
C ASP A 48 7.53 14.54 -22.18
N GLY A 49 6.64 14.86 -21.24
CA GLY A 49 5.88 13.83 -20.54
C GLY A 49 5.17 14.24 -19.25
N ASP A 50 4.83 15.52 -19.05
CA ASP A 50 4.07 15.96 -17.87
C ASP A 50 2.62 15.43 -17.94
N ILE A 51 2.45 14.16 -17.52
CA ILE A 51 1.25 13.82 -16.76
C ILE A 51 1.31 14.72 -15.53
N GLU A 52 0.31 15.60 -15.36
CA GLU A 52 0.12 16.30 -14.11
C GLU A 52 -0.21 15.26 -13.02
N GLU A 53 0.82 14.62 -12.46
CA GLU A 53 0.83 14.12 -11.09
C GLU A 53 0.68 15.35 -10.19
N LYS A 54 -0.55 15.85 -10.16
CA LYS A 54 -1.00 16.74 -9.12
C LYS A 54 -0.83 15.96 -7.84
N ASP A 55 0.19 16.33 -7.05
CA ASP A 55 0.42 15.95 -5.66
C ASP A 55 -0.78 16.38 -4.79
N MET A 56 -1.93 15.79 -5.05
CA MET A 56 -2.97 15.62 -4.07
C MET A 56 -2.36 14.65 -3.08
N LEU A 57 -1.77 15.22 -2.02
CA LEU A 57 -1.53 14.54 -0.76
C LEU A 57 -2.89 14.03 -0.25
N VAL A 58 -3.31 12.90 -0.79
CA VAL A 58 -4.50 12.17 -0.36
C VAL A 58 -4.29 11.90 1.13
N PRO A 59 -5.14 12.39 2.04
CA PRO A 59 -5.02 12.11 3.46
C PRO A 59 -4.85 10.61 3.69
N ALA A 60 -3.97 10.21 4.60
CA ALA A 60 -3.61 8.80 4.80
C ALA A 60 -4.85 7.89 4.98
N GLN A 61 -5.89 8.44 5.59
CA GLN A 61 -7.25 7.89 5.73
C GLN A 61 -7.92 7.56 4.39
N GLN A 62 -7.95 8.52 3.46
CA GLN A 62 -8.48 8.32 2.11
C GLN A 62 -7.60 7.35 1.30
N GLY A 63 -6.27 7.42 1.49
CA GLY A 63 -5.31 6.51 0.89
C GLY A 63 -5.59 5.06 1.28
N LEU A 64 -5.81 4.79 2.56
CA LEU A 64 -6.19 3.47 3.07
C LEU A 64 -7.45 2.92 2.36
N LEU A 65 -8.49 3.74 2.21
CA LEU A 65 -9.72 3.33 1.53
C LEU A 65 -9.48 2.99 0.06
N TYR A 66 -8.70 3.80 -0.66
CA TYR A 66 -8.30 3.49 -2.04
C TYR A 66 -7.49 2.18 -2.12
N TYR A 67 -6.50 1.96 -1.25
CA TYR A 67 -5.71 0.73 -1.24
C TYR A 67 -6.55 -0.51 -0.91
N PHE A 68 -7.46 -0.39 0.06
CA PHE A 68 -8.37 -1.47 0.45
C PHE A 68 -9.24 -1.90 -0.74
N TYR A 69 -9.95 -0.97 -1.38
CA TYR A 69 -10.83 -1.30 -2.50
C TYR A 69 -10.06 -1.69 -3.78
N ALA A 70 -8.87 -1.14 -4.02
CA ALA A 70 -7.99 -1.59 -5.09
C ALA A 70 -7.45 -3.01 -4.86
N ALA A 71 -7.28 -3.45 -3.61
CA ALA A 71 -6.97 -4.84 -3.30
C ALA A 71 -8.18 -5.76 -3.53
N ILE A 72 -9.40 -5.34 -3.16
CA ILE A 72 -10.64 -6.08 -3.47
C ILE A 72 -10.85 -6.25 -4.99
N ASP A 73 -10.70 -5.18 -5.78
CA ASP A 73 -10.87 -5.19 -7.25
C ASP A 73 -9.85 -6.12 -7.95
N ARG A 74 -8.63 -6.22 -7.41
CA ARG A 74 -7.57 -7.14 -7.89
C ARG A 74 -7.66 -8.56 -7.33
N HIS A 75 -8.61 -8.83 -6.43
CA HIS A 75 -8.75 -10.09 -5.68
C HIS A 75 -7.60 -10.38 -4.70
N ASP A 76 -6.84 -9.36 -4.29
CA ASP A 76 -5.76 -9.41 -3.29
C ASP A 76 -6.35 -9.38 -1.86
N TYR A 77 -7.25 -10.32 -1.54
CA TYR A 77 -8.06 -10.26 -0.30
C TYR A 77 -7.24 -10.30 0.99
N GLN A 78 -6.06 -10.93 0.97
CA GLN A 78 -5.15 -10.97 2.12
C GLN A 78 -4.62 -9.57 2.47
N ASP A 79 -4.31 -8.75 1.45
CA ASP A 79 -3.83 -7.38 1.66
C ASP A 79 -4.96 -6.49 2.19
N ALA A 80 -6.16 -6.59 1.60
CA ALA A 80 -7.35 -5.87 2.08
C ALA A 80 -7.70 -6.24 3.54
N TYR A 81 -7.67 -7.53 3.89
CA TYR A 81 -7.88 -8.00 5.26
C TYR A 81 -6.79 -7.52 6.23
N GLY A 82 -5.55 -7.39 5.75
CA GLY A 82 -4.43 -6.84 6.53
C GLY A 82 -4.52 -5.34 6.82
N MET A 83 -5.40 -4.60 6.14
CA MET A 83 -5.70 -3.19 6.40
C MET A 83 -6.81 -2.98 7.45
N CYS A 84 -7.43 -4.06 7.95
CA CYS A 84 -8.49 -4.02 8.94
C CYS A 84 -7.95 -4.03 10.38
N SER A 85 -8.70 -3.44 11.31
CA SER A 85 -8.38 -3.49 12.75
C SER A 85 -8.59 -4.90 13.33
N GLU A 86 -7.92 -5.20 14.46
CA GLU A 86 -8.17 -6.43 15.22
C GLU A 86 -9.65 -6.61 15.58
N LYS A 87 -10.35 -5.50 15.90
CA LYS A 87 -11.79 -5.50 16.20
C LYS A 87 -12.60 -5.91 14.97
N TYR A 88 -12.31 -5.36 13.79
CA TYR A 88 -13.01 -5.72 12.55
C TYR A 88 -12.85 -7.21 12.24
N VAL A 89 -11.61 -7.73 12.28
CA VAL A 89 -11.32 -9.14 11.95
C VAL A 89 -11.69 -10.13 13.05
N SER A 90 -11.93 -9.67 14.29
CA SER A 90 -12.33 -10.56 15.39
C SER A 90 -13.66 -11.30 15.14
N GLY A 91 -14.51 -10.76 14.27
CA GLY A 91 -15.81 -11.34 13.91
C GLY A 91 -15.84 -12.16 12.62
N MET A 92 -14.72 -12.25 11.88
CA MET A 92 -14.72 -12.79 10.51
C MET A 92 -13.36 -13.37 10.12
N THR A 93 -13.32 -14.60 9.61
CA THR A 93 -12.07 -15.19 9.08
C THR A 93 -11.71 -14.61 7.70
N LEU A 94 -10.43 -14.72 7.30
CA LEU A 94 -10.00 -14.36 5.93
C LEU A 94 -10.81 -15.07 4.84
N GLU A 95 -11.17 -16.34 5.04
CA GLU A 95 -12.02 -17.11 4.10
C GLU A 95 -13.43 -16.52 3.99
N GLN A 96 -14.03 -16.11 5.11
CA GLN A 96 -15.34 -15.45 5.14
C GLN A 96 -15.29 -14.07 4.49
N PHE A 97 -14.22 -13.31 4.75
CA PHE A 97 -13.97 -12.01 4.13
C PHE A 97 -13.80 -12.12 2.61
N GLU A 98 -12.97 -13.05 2.14
CA GLU A 98 -12.80 -13.33 0.71
C GLU A 98 -14.14 -13.71 0.08
N ALA A 99 -14.90 -14.65 0.66
CA ALA A 99 -16.19 -15.08 0.12
C ALA A 99 -17.20 -13.92 0.01
N MET A 100 -17.22 -13.01 0.99
CA MET A 100 -18.10 -11.84 1.02
C MET A 100 -17.88 -10.88 -0.16
N TYR A 101 -16.64 -10.77 -0.68
CA TYR A 101 -16.34 -9.95 -1.85
C TYR A 101 -16.37 -10.77 -3.15
N ARG A 102 -15.64 -11.89 -3.20
CA ARG A 102 -15.44 -12.74 -4.39
C ARG A 102 -16.73 -13.28 -4.98
N GLU A 103 -17.75 -13.57 -4.17
CA GLU A 103 -19.02 -14.08 -4.68
C GLU A 103 -19.98 -13.00 -5.19
N TYR A 104 -19.78 -11.74 -4.80
CA TYR A 104 -20.79 -10.68 -4.95
C TYR A 104 -20.31 -9.53 -5.85
N ILE A 105 -19.00 -9.26 -5.88
CA ILE A 105 -18.40 -8.13 -6.60
C ILE A 105 -17.58 -8.66 -7.77
N LYS A 106 -17.84 -8.13 -8.96
CA LYS A 106 -17.09 -8.40 -10.18
C LYS A 106 -15.96 -7.37 -10.37
N SER A 107 -16.23 -6.11 -10.03
CA SER A 107 -15.26 -5.01 -9.98
C SER A 107 -15.79 -3.90 -9.06
N VAL A 108 -14.90 -3.14 -8.45
CA VAL A 108 -15.25 -2.00 -7.57
C VAL A 108 -14.22 -0.88 -7.69
N LYS A 109 -14.71 0.34 -7.84
CA LYS A 109 -13.91 1.56 -7.78
C LYS A 109 -14.60 2.58 -6.89
N ILE A 110 -13.80 3.37 -6.18
CA ILE A 110 -14.27 4.52 -5.43
C ILE A 110 -14.51 5.69 -6.41
N GLU A 111 -15.73 6.23 -6.43
CA GLU A 111 -16.05 7.49 -7.13
C GLU A 111 -15.73 8.70 -6.26
N SER A 112 -16.10 8.64 -4.97
CA SER A 112 -15.98 9.75 -4.03
C SER A 112 -15.68 9.25 -2.61
N ILE A 113 -14.94 10.06 -1.85
CA ILE A 113 -14.76 9.90 -0.40
C ILE A 113 -15.09 11.23 0.27
N THR A 114 -16.12 11.24 1.11
CA THR A 114 -16.59 12.42 1.84
C THR A 114 -16.43 12.18 3.34
N PRO A 115 -15.64 13.00 4.07
CA PRO A 115 -15.56 12.92 5.54
C PRO A 115 -16.92 13.20 6.18
N VAL A 116 -17.25 12.50 7.26
CA VAL A 116 -18.50 12.65 8.03
C VAL A 116 -18.15 13.07 9.47
N PRO A 117 -17.80 14.35 9.68
CA PRO A 117 -17.27 14.83 10.96
C PRO A 117 -18.27 14.73 12.13
N GLU A 118 -19.57 14.69 11.86
CA GLU A 118 -20.63 14.56 12.88
C GLU A 118 -20.67 13.19 13.59
N TYR A 119 -20.07 12.15 12.98
CA TYR A 119 -19.91 10.82 13.58
C TYR A 119 -18.44 10.49 13.92
N SER A 120 -17.52 11.40 13.58
CA SER A 120 -16.10 11.26 13.91
C SER A 120 -15.80 11.62 15.37
N THR A 121 -14.73 11.04 15.90
CA THR A 121 -14.24 11.25 17.28
C THR A 121 -12.73 11.56 17.26
N PRO A 122 -12.09 11.92 18.39
CA PRO A 122 -10.63 12.08 18.44
C PRO A 122 -9.84 10.80 18.09
N ASP A 123 -10.47 9.63 18.18
CA ASP A 123 -9.84 8.32 18.03
C ASP A 123 -10.31 7.55 16.77
N SER A 124 -11.38 8.02 16.12
CA SER A 124 -11.96 7.42 14.91
C SER A 124 -12.46 8.48 13.93
N GLU A 125 -12.24 8.28 12.63
CA GLU A 125 -12.77 9.14 11.58
C GLU A 125 -13.78 8.36 10.73
N GLU A 126 -14.96 8.92 10.50
CA GLU A 126 -15.97 8.34 9.62
C GLU A 126 -15.96 8.99 8.24
N TYR A 127 -16.13 8.16 7.22
CA TYR A 127 -16.15 8.53 5.82
C TYR A 127 -17.36 7.89 5.14
N ARG A 128 -18.03 8.64 4.28
CA ARG A 128 -18.91 8.10 3.25
C ARG A 128 -18.10 7.84 1.98
N VAL A 129 -18.23 6.66 1.42
CA VAL A 129 -17.59 6.23 0.17
C VAL A 129 -18.68 5.89 -0.84
N ASP A 130 -18.64 6.55 -2.00
CA ASP A 130 -19.52 6.22 -3.15
C ASP A 130 -18.75 5.36 -4.16
N PHE A 131 -19.42 4.42 -4.83
CA PHE A 131 -18.79 3.36 -5.62
C PHE A 131 -19.34 3.20 -7.04
N ASP A 132 -18.43 3.06 -8.01
CA ASP A 132 -18.69 2.41 -9.30
C ASP A 132 -18.40 0.91 -9.11
N ALA A 133 -19.45 0.17 -8.76
CA ALA A 133 -19.38 -1.25 -8.46
C ALA A 133 -20.23 -2.08 -9.42
N VAL A 134 -19.61 -3.11 -10.01
CA VAL A 134 -20.30 -4.10 -10.84
C VAL A 134 -20.49 -5.37 -10.03
N TYR A 135 -21.74 -5.76 -9.80
CA TYR A 135 -22.07 -6.92 -8.98
C TYR A 135 -22.22 -8.20 -9.82
N ILE A 136 -21.85 -9.34 -9.22
CA ILE A 136 -22.16 -10.70 -9.70
C ILE A 136 -23.59 -11.07 -9.30
N LYS A 137 -23.97 -10.71 -8.06
CA LYS A 137 -25.29 -10.85 -7.42
C LYS A 137 -25.39 -9.77 -6.34
N ASN A 138 -26.62 -9.40 -5.95
CA ASN A 138 -26.87 -8.41 -4.89
C ASN A 138 -26.02 -8.71 -3.65
N TYR A 139 -25.25 -7.72 -3.21
CA TYR A 139 -24.38 -7.79 -2.03
C TYR A 139 -25.22 -8.10 -0.77
N PRO A 140 -24.71 -8.87 0.22
CA PRO A 140 -25.52 -9.35 1.34
C PRO A 140 -25.77 -8.28 2.43
N ALA A 141 -25.74 -7.00 2.08
CA ALA A 141 -26.23 -5.90 2.91
C ALA A 141 -27.70 -5.60 2.59
N GLY A 142 -28.41 -4.90 3.48
CA GLY A 142 -29.86 -4.69 3.37
C GLY A 142 -30.33 -3.95 2.10
N SER A 143 -29.46 -3.18 1.44
CA SER A 143 -29.71 -2.51 0.16
C SER A 143 -29.51 -3.39 -1.08
N GLY A 144 -28.77 -4.50 -0.96
CA GLY A 144 -28.26 -5.26 -2.11
C GLY A 144 -26.97 -4.70 -2.72
N GLU A 145 -26.38 -3.66 -2.11
CA GLU A 145 -25.21 -2.92 -2.59
C GLU A 145 -24.10 -2.88 -1.51
N LEU A 146 -22.90 -2.44 -1.88
CA LEU A 146 -21.83 -2.16 -0.91
C LEU A 146 -22.29 -1.14 0.15
N PRO A 147 -21.97 -1.33 1.44
CA PRO A 147 -22.28 -0.33 2.45
C PRO A 147 -21.40 0.92 2.28
N LEU A 148 -22.00 2.09 2.45
CA LEU A 148 -21.40 3.38 2.09
C LEU A 148 -20.57 4.04 3.20
N PHE A 149 -20.63 3.57 4.45
CA PHE A 149 -19.98 4.23 5.58
C PHE A 149 -18.83 3.38 6.15
N HIS A 150 -17.69 4.04 6.36
CA HIS A 150 -16.42 3.43 6.77
C HIS A 150 -15.87 4.17 7.98
N MET A 151 -15.63 3.44 9.06
CA MET A 151 -15.00 3.95 10.26
C MET A 151 -13.53 3.55 10.25
N LEU A 152 -12.64 4.55 10.31
CA LEU A 152 -11.20 4.36 10.38
C LEU A 152 -10.68 4.69 11.77
N VAL A 153 -9.70 3.93 12.25
CA VAL A 153 -9.01 4.16 13.53
C VAL A 153 -7.51 4.27 13.30
N LYS A 154 -6.79 4.92 14.22
CA LYS A 154 -5.32 5.02 14.15
C LYS A 154 -4.69 3.63 14.35
N ASP A 155 -3.67 3.31 13.55
CA ASP A 155 -2.87 2.10 13.75
C ASP A 155 -1.96 2.28 14.99
N PRO A 156 -2.11 1.47 16.06
CA PRO A 156 -1.22 1.53 17.21
C PRO A 156 0.23 1.09 16.89
N SER A 157 0.44 0.38 15.79
CA SER A 157 1.74 -0.16 15.35
C SER A 157 2.50 0.77 14.40
N SER A 158 1.81 1.75 13.79
CA SER A 158 2.38 2.61 12.74
C SER A 158 2.03 4.09 12.97
N PRO A 159 2.98 4.95 13.36
CA PRO A 159 2.73 6.38 13.56
C PRO A 159 2.24 7.07 12.30
N GLY A 160 0.98 7.53 12.31
CA GLY A 160 0.31 8.12 11.14
C GLY A 160 -0.38 7.11 10.22
N GLY A 161 -0.29 5.81 10.52
CA GLY A 161 -1.07 4.76 9.89
C GLY A 161 -2.52 4.73 10.40
N TRP A 162 -3.38 4.12 9.60
CA TRP A 162 -4.81 3.97 9.85
C TRP A 162 -5.25 2.56 9.49
N LEU A 163 -6.31 2.07 10.15
CA LEU A 163 -6.92 0.77 9.95
C LEU A 163 -8.44 0.91 9.78
N LEU A 164 -9.05 0.03 8.99
CA LEU A 164 -10.49 -0.04 8.81
C LEU A 164 -11.14 -0.81 9.98
N ASP A 165 -11.99 -0.14 10.76
CA ASP A 165 -12.56 -0.67 12.01
C ASP A 165 -14.03 -1.10 11.90
N ALA A 166 -14.79 -0.46 11.01
CA ALA A 166 -16.15 -0.86 10.67
C ALA A 166 -16.54 -0.45 9.24
N ILE A 167 -17.45 -1.22 8.64
CA ILE A 167 -18.16 -0.91 7.39
C ILE A 167 -19.65 -1.05 7.68
N GLY A 168 -20.48 -0.10 7.24
CA GLY A 168 -21.92 -0.10 7.52
C GLY A 168 -22.75 0.76 6.57
N THR A 169 -24.06 0.70 6.73
CA THR A 169 -25.05 1.46 5.94
C THR A 169 -25.31 2.88 6.50
N GLY A 170 -24.60 3.27 7.55
CA GLY A 170 -24.86 4.48 8.35
C GLY A 170 -25.74 4.20 9.58
N PRO A 171 -25.99 5.23 10.40
CA PRO A 171 -26.91 5.19 11.54
C PRO A 171 -28.41 5.14 11.16
#